data_AF-A0A8T6LJZ3-F1
#
_entry.id   AF-A0A8T6LJZ3-F1
#
_cell.length_a   1.000
_cell.length_b   1.000
_cell.length_c   1.000
_cell.angle_alpha   90.00
_cell.angle_beta   90.00
_cell.angle_gamma   90.00
#
_symmetry.space_group_name_H-M   'P 1'
#
loop_
_entity.id
_entity.type
_entity.pdbx_description
1 polymer ?
#
loop_
_entity_poly.entity_id
_entity_poly.type
_entity_poly.pdbx_seq_one_letter_code
_entity_poly.pdbx_strand_id
1 'polypeptide(L)'
;MTVAGFALLAVWPVYGVILIFQAVHRATRYAISRPSRETLFSVVTPSEKYKAKPVVDVFLYRAGDATGAGIDATFAALGMTLALVAASTVPLAGIWIALSIGMGRAQARRIGE
;
A
#
# COMPACT_ATOMS: atom_id res chain seq x y z
N MET A 1 -26.86 -13.63 -28.27
CA MET A 1 -26.08 -13.97 -27.06
C MET A 1 -24.59 -13.65 -27.22
N THR A 2 -23.92 -14.15 -28.25
CA THR A 2 -22.50 -13.84 -28.57
C THR A 2 -22.22 -12.35 -28.76
N VAL A 3 -23.09 -11.64 -29.49
CA VAL A 3 -22.98 -10.17 -29.67
C VAL A 3 -23.10 -9.41 -28.34
N ALA A 4 -24.00 -9.83 -27.44
CA ALA A 4 -24.15 -9.21 -26.12
C ALA A 4 -22.95 -9.52 -25.19
N GLY A 5 -22.39 -10.73 -25.29
CA GLY A 5 -21.18 -11.12 -24.54
C GLY A 5 -19.94 -10.35 -24.99
N PHE A 6 -19.74 -10.15 -26.29
CA PHE A 6 -18.67 -9.30 -26.81
C PHE A 6 -18.92 -7.80 -26.59
N ALA A 7 -20.18 -7.35 -26.56
CA ALA A 7 -20.52 -5.99 -26.15
C ALA A 7 -20.20 -5.75 -24.67
N LEU A 8 -20.45 -6.73 -23.78
CA LEU A 8 -20.08 -6.64 -22.37
C LEU A 8 -18.56 -6.66 -22.15
N LEU A 9 -17.84 -7.51 -22.89
CA LEU A 9 -16.37 -7.54 -22.91
C LEU A 9 -15.75 -6.27 -23.51
N ALA A 10 -16.41 -5.61 -24.46
CA ALA A 10 -16.01 -4.31 -24.99
C ALA A 10 -16.27 -3.17 -23.99
N VAL A 11 -17.30 -3.29 -23.14
CA VAL A 11 -17.68 -2.27 -22.14
C VAL A 11 -16.91 -2.43 -20.81
N TRP A 12 -16.54 -3.65 -20.40
CA TRP A 12 -15.94 -3.94 -19.08
C TRP A 12 -14.57 -4.65 -19.04
N PRO A 13 -13.61 -4.41 -19.97
CA PRO A 13 -12.30 -5.07 -19.92
C PRO A 13 -11.44 -4.64 -18.72
N VAL A 14 -11.66 -3.43 -18.18
CA VAL A 14 -10.82 -2.82 -17.14
C VAL A 14 -11.25 -3.18 -15.72
N TYR A 15 -12.56 -3.37 -15.48
CA TYR A 15 -13.06 -3.67 -14.13
C TYR A 15 -12.58 -5.03 -13.62
N GLY A 16 -12.52 -6.06 -14.47
CA GLY A 16 -11.99 -7.36 -14.08
C GLY A 16 -10.53 -7.28 -13.62
N VAL A 17 -9.70 -6.51 -14.33
CA VAL A 17 -8.30 -6.27 -13.97
C VAL A 17 -8.20 -5.53 -12.64
N ILE A 18 -8.99 -4.46 -12.45
CA ILE A 18 -9.02 -3.73 -11.18
C ILE A 18 -9.47 -4.65 -10.03
N LEU A 19 -10.49 -5.47 -10.24
CA LEU A 19 -11.06 -6.34 -9.21
C LEU A 19 -10.05 -7.40 -8.78
N ILE A 20 -9.38 -8.05 -9.74
CA ILE A 20 -8.30 -9.01 -9.47
C ILE A 20 -7.13 -8.31 -8.77
N PHE A 21 -6.70 -7.15 -9.28
CA PHE A 21 -5.63 -6.39 -8.67
C PHE A 21 -5.96 -6.02 -7.22
N GLN A 22 -7.15 -5.49 -6.95
CA GLN A 22 -7.61 -5.14 -5.61
C GLN A 22 -7.71 -6.37 -4.72
N ALA A 23 -8.20 -7.49 -5.24
CA ALA A 23 -8.27 -8.75 -4.50
C ALA A 23 -6.88 -9.25 -4.10
N VAL A 24 -5.94 -9.31 -5.04
CA VAL A 24 -4.55 -9.73 -4.80
C VAL A 24 -3.85 -8.75 -3.86
N HIS A 25 -4.01 -7.45 -4.07
CA HIS A 25 -3.45 -6.41 -3.21
C HIS A 25 -3.96 -6.53 -1.78
N ARG A 26 -5.28 -6.72 -1.61
CA ARG A 26 -5.90 -6.92 -0.31
C ARG A 26 -5.43 -8.21 0.34
N ALA A 27 -5.42 -9.32 -0.40
CA ALA A 27 -4.90 -10.60 0.06
C ALA A 27 -3.44 -10.48 0.53
N THR A 28 -2.59 -9.81 -0.25
CA THR A 28 -1.18 -9.54 0.09
C THR A 28 -1.05 -8.72 1.36
N ARG A 29 -1.84 -7.67 1.53
CA ARG A 29 -1.83 -6.86 2.76
C ARG A 29 -2.16 -7.70 4.00
N TYR A 30 -3.16 -8.57 3.92
CA TYR A 30 -3.55 -9.38 5.08
C TYR A 30 -2.62 -10.57 5.30
N ALA A 31 -2.19 -11.25 4.25
CA ALA A 31 -1.38 -12.46 4.34
C ALA A 31 0.11 -12.18 4.60
N ILE A 32 0.63 -11.03 4.16
CA ILE A 32 2.06 -10.71 4.23
C ILE A 32 2.29 -9.49 5.11
N SER A 33 1.69 -8.34 4.80
CA SER A 33 2.04 -7.10 5.51
C SER A 33 1.67 -7.11 6.99
N ARG A 34 0.55 -7.75 7.35
CA ARG A 34 0.14 -7.92 8.76
C ARG A 34 1.15 -8.75 9.57
N PRO A 35 1.46 -10.01 9.20
CA PRO A 35 2.40 -10.82 9.97
C PRO A 35 3.83 -10.26 9.94
N SER A 36 4.31 -9.72 8.81
CA SER A 36 5.64 -9.10 8.76
C SER A 36 5.79 -7.97 9.78
N ARG A 37 4.73 -7.18 9.99
CA ARG A 37 4.73 -6.10 10.97
C ARG A 37 4.76 -6.64 12.41
N GLU A 38 4.08 -7.75 12.67
CA GLU A 38 4.13 -8.41 13.98
C GLU A 38 5.53 -8.97 14.28
N THR A 39 6.20 -9.53 13.27
CA THR A 39 7.60 -9.97 13.39
C THR A 39 8.57 -8.81 13.62
N LEU A 40 8.37 -7.66 12.95
CA LEU A 40 9.18 -6.46 13.21
C LEU A 40 9.02 -5.95 14.64
N PHE A 41 7.85 -6.14 15.25
CA PHE A 41 7.59 -5.75 16.64
C PHE A 41 7.97 -6.81 17.69
N SER A 42 8.45 -8.00 17.29
CA SER A 42 8.84 -9.04 18.25
C SER A 42 10.21 -8.78 18.89
N VAL A 43 11.09 -8.09 18.16
CA VAL A 43 12.46 -7.74 18.58
C VAL A 43 12.55 -6.36 19.25
N VAL A 44 11.40 -5.74 19.52
CA VAL A 44 11.30 -4.40 20.10
C VAL A 44 10.88 -4.51 21.55
N THR A 45 11.47 -3.72 22.44
CA THR A 45 11.15 -3.78 23.87
C THR A 45 9.70 -3.33 24.14
N PRO A 46 9.06 -3.80 25.23
CA PRO A 46 7.67 -3.45 25.52
C PRO A 46 7.42 -1.94 25.64
N SER A 47 8.39 -1.18 26.16
CA SER A 47 8.31 0.27 26.34
C SER A 47 8.32 1.02 25.00
N GLU A 48 9.17 0.60 24.06
CA GLU A 48 9.23 1.14 22.70
C GLU A 48 7.95 0.79 21.91
N LYS A 49 7.48 -0.46 22.02
CA LYS A 49 6.24 -0.90 21.38
C LYS A 49 5.02 -0.11 21.86
N TYR A 50 4.94 0.20 23.15
CA TYR A 50 3.83 0.97 23.72
C TYR A 50 3.75 2.39 23.14
N LYS A 51 4.90 3.03 22.90
CA LYS A 51 4.96 4.36 22.29
C LYS A 51 4.76 4.32 20.77
N ALA A 52 5.37 3.37 20.09
CA ALA A 52 5.38 3.32 18.63
C ALA A 52 4.06 2.81 18.04
N LYS A 53 3.43 1.81 18.65
CA LYS A 53 2.28 1.13 18.05
C LYS A 53 1.08 2.06 17.82
N PRO A 54 0.63 2.89 18.78
CA PRO A 54 -0.49 3.81 18.56
C PRO A 54 -0.16 4.89 17.51
N VAL A 55 1.09 5.37 17.49
CA VAL A 55 1.55 6.35 16.50
C VAL A 55 1.48 5.76 15.09
N VAL A 56 1.90 4.51 14.91
CA VAL A 56 1.80 3.83 13.61
C VAL A 56 0.35 3.52 13.26
N ASP A 57 -0.40 2.90 14.16
CA ASP A 57 -1.74 2.38 13.89
C ASP A 57 -2.79 3.47 13.70
N VAL A 58 -2.67 4.59 14.41
CA VAL A 58 -3.66 5.67 14.35
C VAL A 58 -3.10 6.86 13.60
N PHE A 59 -2.00 7.46 14.06
CA PHE A 59 -1.54 8.72 13.49
C PHE A 59 -1.03 8.55 12.05
N LEU A 60 -0.09 7.64 11.82
CA LEU A 60 0.50 7.47 10.48
C LEU A 60 -0.49 6.91 9.47
N TYR A 61 -1.31 5.93 9.86
CA TYR A 61 -2.36 5.44 8.96
C TYR A 61 -3.39 6.52 8.63
N ARG A 62 -3.86 7.28 9.62
CA ARG A 62 -4.89 8.30 9.42
C ARG A 62 -4.37 9.53 8.68
N ALA A 63 -3.16 9.97 9.01
CA ALA A 63 -2.48 11.03 8.28
C ALA A 63 -2.22 10.60 6.83
N GLY A 64 -1.79 9.35 6.62
CA GLY A 64 -1.63 8.76 5.28
C GLY A 64 -2.92 8.80 4.47
N ASP A 65 -4.04 8.36 5.05
CA ASP A 65 -5.35 8.42 4.36
C ASP A 65 -5.76 9.85 4.01
N ALA A 66 -5.58 10.81 4.92
CA ALA A 66 -5.93 12.21 4.69
C ALA A 66 -5.02 12.87 3.64
N THR A 67 -3.71 12.65 3.72
CA THR A 67 -2.74 13.16 2.75
C THR A 67 -2.96 12.53 1.37
N GLY A 68 -3.22 11.23 1.30
CA GLY A 68 -3.56 10.55 0.04
C GLY A 68 -4.80 11.14 -0.61
N ALA A 69 -5.89 11.32 0.15
CA ALA A 69 -7.10 11.95 -0.36
C ALA A 69 -6.87 13.40 -0.82
N GLY A 70 -6.04 14.16 -0.10
CA GLY A 70 -5.65 15.53 -0.47
C GLY A 70 -4.83 15.59 -1.77
N ILE A 71 -3.88 14.68 -1.94
CA ILE A 71 -3.08 14.55 -3.17
C ILE A 71 -3.99 14.19 -4.36
N ASP A 72 -4.86 13.19 -4.20
CA ASP A 72 -5.79 12.78 -5.25
C ASP A 72 -6.73 13.93 -5.64
N ALA A 73 -7.26 14.67 -4.66
CA ALA A 73 -8.09 15.85 -4.90
C ALA A 73 -7.31 16.97 -5.63
N THR A 74 -6.04 17.17 -5.28
CA THR A 74 -5.16 18.15 -5.95
C THR A 74 -4.88 17.75 -7.39
N PHE A 75 -4.58 16.47 -7.64
CA PHE A 75 -4.35 15.96 -8.99
C PHE A 75 -5.61 16.04 -9.86
N ALA A 76 -6.78 15.77 -9.29
CA ALA A 76 -8.06 15.98 -9.96
C ALA A 76 -8.30 17.46 -10.29
N ALA A 77 -8.01 18.37 -9.36
CA ALA A 77 -8.16 19.83 -9.57
C ALA A 77 -7.21 20.37 -10.66
N LEU A 78 -6.02 19.78 -10.79
CA LEU A 78 -5.04 20.12 -11.82
C LEU A 78 -5.33 19.45 -13.19
N GLY A 79 -6.38 18.64 -13.29
CA GLY A 79 -6.75 17.95 -14.52
C GLY A 79 -5.74 16.90 -14.98
N MET A 80 -4.94 16.33 -14.06
CA MET A 80 -3.94 15.32 -14.42
C MET A 80 -4.59 14.06 -14.99
N THR A 81 -3.95 13.49 -16.02
CA THR A 81 -4.39 12.21 -16.56
C THR A 81 -4.05 11.07 -15.60
N LEU A 82 -4.82 9.97 -15.67
CA LEU A 82 -4.59 8.77 -14.86
C LEU A 82 -3.15 8.24 -15.02
N ALA A 83 -2.56 8.38 -16.21
CA ALA A 83 -1.19 7.96 -16.48
C ALA A 83 -0.16 8.77 -15.69
N LEU A 84 -0.35 10.10 -15.56
CA LEU A 84 0.53 10.98 -14.79
C LEU A 84 0.43 10.70 -13.28
N VAL A 85 -0.79 10.44 -12.79
CA VAL A 85 -1.03 10.05 -11.39
C VAL A 85 -0.39 8.68 -11.09
N ALA A 86 -0.53 7.71 -12.00
CA ALA A 86 0.11 6.41 -11.85
C ALA A 86 1.65 6.54 -11.88
N ALA A 87 2.19 7.35 -12.80
CA ALA A 87 3.63 7.58 -12.92
C ALA A 87 4.23 8.25 -11.67
N SER A 88 3.52 9.21 -11.06
CA SER A 88 3.98 9.87 -9.83
C SER A 88 4.03 8.92 -8.63
N THR A 89 3.30 7.79 -8.69
CA THR A 89 3.33 6.75 -7.64
C THR A 89 4.55 5.84 -7.74
N VAL A 90 5.18 5.74 -8.91
CA VAL A 90 6.38 4.90 -9.13
C VAL A 90 7.56 5.27 -8.21
N PRO A 91 8.00 6.54 -8.08
CA PRO A 91 9.08 6.88 -7.16
C PRO A 91 8.72 6.60 -5.69
N LEU A 92 7.45 6.78 -5.30
CA LEU A 92 6.97 6.45 -3.97
C LEU A 92 7.08 4.94 -3.69
N ALA A 93 6.75 4.09 -4.68
CA ALA A 93 6.94 2.65 -4.58
C ALA A 93 8.43 2.28 -4.44
N GLY A 94 9.33 2.98 -5.14
CA GLY A 94 10.78 2.79 -5.00
C GLY A 94 11.29 3.09 -3.59
N ILE A 95 10.86 4.22 -3.01
CA ILE A 95 11.18 4.58 -1.62
C ILE A 95 10.63 3.51 -0.66
N TRP A 96 9.41 3.02 -0.89
CA TRP A 96 8.78 1.99 -0.06
C TRP A 96 9.58 0.67 -0.06
N ILE A 97 10.08 0.24 -1.22
CA ILE A 97 10.92 -0.96 -1.34
C ILE A 97 12.24 -0.76 -0.57
N ALA A 98 12.89 0.40 -0.74
CA ALA A 98 14.13 0.70 -0.05
C ALA A 98 13.97 0.67 1.49
N LEU A 99 12.90 1.28 2.00
CA LEU A 99 12.56 1.25 3.43
C LEU A 99 12.28 -0.16 3.93
N SER A 100 11.54 -0.97 3.15
CA SER A 100 11.22 -2.36 3.51
C SER A 100 12.48 -3.22 3.64
N ILE A 101 13.43 -3.07 2.71
CA ILE A 101 14.73 -3.75 2.77
C ILE A 101 15.54 -3.26 3.98
N GLY A 102 15.55 -1.94 4.23
CA GLY A 102 16.21 -1.34 5.37
C GLY A 102 15.71 -1.89 6.71
N MET A 103 14.39 -1.99 6.88
CA MET A 103 13.78 -2.57 8.08
C MET A 103 14.12 -4.05 8.26
N GLY A 104 14.09 -4.85 7.18
CA GLY A 104 14.48 -6.26 7.25
C GLY A 104 15.95 -6.43 7.69
N ARG A 105 16.85 -5.58 7.19
CA ARG A 105 18.27 -5.57 7.62
C ARG A 105 18.43 -5.14 9.08
N ALA A 106 17.68 -4.13 9.53
CA ALA A 106 17.72 -3.67 10.91
C ALA A 106 17.21 -4.76 11.89
N GLN A 107 16.15 -5.48 11.50
CA GLN A 107 15.65 -6.62 12.25
C GLN A 107 16.69 -7.75 12.34
N ALA A 108 17.34 -8.09 11.23
CA ALA A 108 18.38 -9.13 11.22
C ALA A 108 19.58 -8.79 12.13
N ARG A 109 19.96 -7.50 12.23
CA ARG A 109 21.01 -7.05 13.15
C ARG A 109 20.61 -7.25 14.61
N ARG A 110 19.38 -6.86 14.98
CA ARG A 110 18.86 -6.99 16.35
C ARG A 110 18.60 -8.43 16.80
N ILE A 111 18.50 -9.39 15.88
CA ILE A 111 18.37 -10.82 16.21
C ILE A 111 19.75 -11.45 16.49
N GLY A 112 20.82 -10.89 15.91
CA GLY A 112 22.19 -11.37 16.09
C GLY A 112 22.94 -10.74 17.27
N GLU A 113 22.37 -9.70 17.90
CA GLU A 113 22.79 -9.12 19.18
C GLU A 113 22.12 -9.85 20.35
#